data_AF-A0A371ML10-F1
#
_entry.id   AF-A0A371ML10-F1
#
_cell.length_a   1.000
_cell.length_b   1.000
_cell.length_c   1.000
_cell.angle_alpha   90.00
_cell.angle_beta   90.00
_cell.angle_gamma   90.00
#
_symmetry.space_group_name_H-M   'P 1'
#
loop_
_entity.id
_entity.type
_entity.pdbx_description
1 polymer ?
#
loop_
_entity_poly.entity_id
_entity_poly.type
_entity_poly.pdbx_seq_one_letter_code
_entity_poly.pdbx_strand_id
1 'polypeptide(L)'
;MQQYTRRNALRACGIAALSSLAGCSALPPDDSNAEQPSYERLDVTPVYIADGVDLSTPADIETVSAPHNADLLVLPDETDTDATQAVEWLIDDRVLALLGEKAETTWLSWVRSDAFNDVFDTQGYSESEPAPSLVVGAKVGLRTTTSRYSWGDKPANRDVLRALDESLVAIENRTPTG
;
A
#
# COMPACT_ATOMS: atom_id res chain seq x y z
N MET A 1 21.93 59.42 -34.30
CA MET A 1 20.93 58.88 -33.36
C MET A 1 20.81 57.39 -33.65
N GLN A 2 21.69 56.54 -33.12
CA GLN A 2 21.63 55.84 -31.82
C GLN A 2 20.34 55.02 -31.57
N GLN A 3 20.55 53.70 -31.51
CA GLN A 3 19.85 52.67 -30.70
C GLN A 3 18.43 52.29 -31.19
N TYR A 4 18.07 51.01 -31.35
CA TYR A 4 18.08 49.97 -30.33
C TYR A 4 18.32 48.53 -30.82
N THR A 5 18.76 47.75 -29.84
CA THR A 5 19.39 46.43 -29.81
C THR A 5 18.39 45.28 -29.54
N ARG A 6 18.63 44.15 -30.22
CA ARG A 6 18.41 42.72 -29.89
C ARG A 6 17.14 42.26 -29.16
N ARG A 7 16.51 41.19 -29.70
CA ARG A 7 16.09 40.04 -28.89
C ARG A 7 16.55 38.72 -29.51
N ASN A 8 17.17 37.92 -28.66
CA ASN A 8 17.78 36.60 -28.90
C ASN A 8 16.75 35.58 -29.41
N ALA A 9 17.10 34.85 -30.47
CA ALA A 9 16.55 33.53 -30.74
C ALA A 9 17.57 32.49 -30.24
N LEU A 10 17.26 31.84 -29.12
CA LEU A 10 18.05 30.70 -28.62
C LEU A 10 17.79 29.50 -29.51
N ARG A 11 18.89 28.97 -30.06
CA ARG A 11 18.93 27.79 -30.91
C ARG A 11 18.64 26.52 -30.11
N ALA A 12 17.97 25.62 -30.81
CA ALA A 12 17.68 24.25 -30.43
C ALA A 12 18.92 23.48 -29.95
N CYS A 13 18.75 22.75 -28.85
CA CYS A 13 19.55 21.57 -28.53
C CYS A 13 18.65 20.34 -28.75
N GLY A 14 19.03 19.50 -29.70
CA GLY A 14 18.46 18.17 -29.85
C GLY A 14 19.15 17.18 -28.92
N ILE A 15 18.44 16.12 -28.54
CA ILE A 15 19.02 14.81 -28.21
C ILE A 15 18.05 13.75 -28.75
N ALA A 16 18.59 12.79 -29.48
CA ALA A 16 17.95 11.54 -29.86
C ALA A 16 18.32 10.45 -28.84
N ALA A 17 17.39 9.55 -28.48
CA ALA A 17 17.60 8.10 -28.46
C ALA A 17 16.40 7.36 -27.84
N LEU A 18 16.25 6.12 -28.30
CA LEU A 18 15.19 5.13 -28.10
C LEU A 18 15.26 4.46 -26.71
N SER A 19 14.11 4.03 -26.19
CA SER A 19 14.03 2.79 -25.40
C SER A 19 12.58 2.35 -25.18
N SER A 20 12.29 1.14 -25.63
CA SER A 20 11.07 0.38 -25.38
C SER A 20 10.83 0.25 -23.88
N LEU A 21 9.70 0.75 -23.38
CA LEU A 21 9.27 0.49 -22.02
C LEU A 21 8.41 -0.77 -22.02
N ALA A 22 8.93 -1.83 -21.41
CA ALA A 22 8.06 -2.83 -20.78
C ALA A 22 7.14 -2.07 -19.82
N GLY A 23 5.84 -2.33 -19.91
CA GLY A 23 4.83 -1.67 -19.08
C GLY A 23 4.93 -2.12 -17.63
N CYS A 24 5.89 -1.57 -16.89
CA CYS A 24 5.82 -1.48 -15.45
C CYS A 24 4.92 -0.30 -15.14
N SER A 25 3.66 -0.58 -14.83
CA SER A 25 2.63 0.42 -14.52
C SER A 25 2.93 1.04 -13.16
N ALA A 26 3.88 1.97 -13.09
CA ALA A 26 4.21 2.73 -11.88
C ALA A 26 3.01 3.60 -11.39
N LEU A 27 2.85 3.84 -10.09
CA LEU A 27 1.86 4.75 -9.52
C LEU A 27 2.29 6.17 -9.90
N PRO A 28 1.34 7.07 -10.22
CA PRO A 28 1.68 8.45 -10.55
C PRO A 28 2.50 9.09 -9.42
N PRO A 29 3.63 9.75 -9.71
CA PRO A 29 4.38 10.51 -8.71
C PRO A 29 3.54 11.69 -8.22
N ASP A 30 3.64 12.02 -6.93
CA ASP A 30 2.94 13.15 -6.34
C ASP A 30 3.45 14.50 -6.91
N ASP A 31 2.54 15.45 -7.11
CA ASP A 31 2.87 16.82 -7.51
C ASP A 31 3.76 17.50 -6.46
N SER A 32 4.99 17.87 -6.85
CA SER A 32 6.09 18.25 -5.96
C SER A 32 5.93 19.59 -5.20
N ASN A 33 4.72 20.15 -5.16
CA ASN A 33 4.44 21.49 -4.62
C ASN A 33 3.33 21.49 -3.55
N ALA A 34 2.88 20.31 -3.11
CA ALA A 34 2.00 20.15 -1.96
C ALA A 34 2.84 19.95 -0.69
N GLU A 35 2.39 20.52 0.44
CA GLU A 35 2.91 20.23 1.77
C GLU A 35 2.93 18.70 1.97
N GLN A 36 4.05 18.14 2.43
CA GLN A 36 4.14 16.69 2.67
C GLN A 36 3.11 16.31 3.75
N PRO A 37 2.25 15.32 3.48
CA PRO A 37 1.28 14.87 4.47
C PRO A 37 2.00 14.23 5.66
N SER A 38 1.62 14.63 6.88
CA SER A 38 2.00 13.91 8.11
C SER A 38 1.04 12.74 8.34
N TYR A 39 1.54 11.61 8.81
CA TYR A 39 0.74 10.42 9.08
C TYR A 39 0.74 10.09 10.57
N GLU A 40 -0.42 9.74 11.15
CA GLU A 40 -0.53 9.57 12.60
C GLU A 40 0.17 8.29 13.08
N ARG A 41 0.05 7.22 12.30
CA ARG A 41 0.56 5.89 12.62
C ARG A 41 1.68 5.44 11.71
N LEU A 42 1.64 5.76 10.42
CA LEU A 42 2.73 5.34 9.52
C LEU A 42 4.08 5.93 9.90
N ASP A 43 4.12 7.14 10.47
CA ASP A 43 5.36 7.80 10.88
C ASP A 43 6.06 7.09 12.06
N VAL A 44 5.37 6.17 12.74
CA VAL A 44 5.88 5.40 13.90
C VAL A 44 5.76 3.88 13.72
N THR A 45 5.36 3.41 12.54
CA THR A 45 5.12 1.99 12.26
C THR A 45 6.15 1.52 11.23
N PRO A 46 7.07 0.60 11.57
CA PRO A 46 7.99 0.03 10.62
C PRO A 46 7.25 -0.71 9.49
N VAL A 47 7.47 -0.30 8.23
CA VAL A 47 6.77 -0.84 7.06
C VAL A 47 7.69 -1.72 6.23
N TYR A 48 7.27 -2.95 5.95
CA TYR A 48 7.86 -3.78 4.91
C TYR A 48 7.04 -3.66 3.64
N ILE A 49 7.69 -3.35 2.52
CA ILE A 49 7.06 -3.31 1.20
C ILE A 49 7.67 -4.44 0.37
N ALA A 50 6.85 -5.42 0.00
CA ALA A 50 7.30 -6.55 -0.78
C ALA A 50 7.68 -6.17 -2.21
N ASP A 51 8.61 -6.93 -2.78
CA ASP A 51 8.90 -6.86 -4.22
C ASP A 51 7.63 -7.06 -5.04
N GLY A 52 7.45 -6.26 -6.09
CA GLY A 52 6.24 -6.28 -6.92
C GLY A 52 5.14 -5.31 -6.46
N VAL A 53 5.25 -4.74 -5.25
CA VAL A 53 4.41 -3.61 -4.84
C VAL A 53 5.02 -2.31 -5.37
N ASP A 54 4.26 -1.64 -6.22
CA ASP A 54 4.59 -0.33 -6.72
C ASP A 54 4.01 0.72 -5.78
N LEU A 55 4.70 0.96 -4.66
CA LEU A 55 4.35 1.97 -3.65
C LEU A 55 5.62 2.71 -3.23
N SER A 56 5.63 4.03 -3.43
CA SER A 56 6.72 4.89 -2.96
C SER A 56 6.36 5.53 -1.61
N THR A 57 7.28 5.47 -0.66
CA THR A 57 7.13 6.09 0.66
C THR A 57 7.96 7.38 0.79
N PRO A 58 7.46 8.40 1.50
CA PRO A 58 8.27 9.51 1.98
C PRO A 58 9.41 9.05 2.89
N ALA A 59 10.47 9.85 2.99
CA ALA A 59 11.65 9.54 3.79
C ALA A 59 11.37 9.44 5.31
N ASP A 60 10.27 10.02 5.78
CA ASP A 60 9.88 10.04 7.18
C ASP A 60 9.18 8.73 7.62
N ILE A 61 8.72 7.90 6.67
CA ILE A 61 8.17 6.57 6.96
C ILE A 61 9.31 5.56 7.03
N GLU A 62 9.48 4.92 8.18
CA GLU A 62 10.49 3.87 8.35
C GLU A 62 10.14 2.65 7.48
N THR A 63 11.02 2.33 6.52
CA THR A 63 10.91 1.11 5.72
C THR A 63 11.99 0.11 6.11
N VAL A 64 11.59 -1.14 6.31
CA VAL A 64 12.48 -2.23 6.71
C VAL A 64 12.59 -3.27 5.60
N SER A 65 13.71 -3.98 5.56
CA SER A 65 14.04 -4.93 4.49
C SER A 65 13.55 -6.35 4.71
N ALA A 66 12.95 -6.66 5.86
CA ALA A 66 12.49 -8.02 6.18
C ALA A 66 11.14 -8.01 6.89
N PRO A 67 10.20 -8.93 6.55
CA PRO A 67 8.87 -9.00 7.14
C PRO A 67 8.85 -9.06 8.67
N HIS A 68 9.79 -9.78 9.28
CA HIS A 68 9.84 -9.96 10.73
C HIS A 68 10.21 -8.70 11.52
N ASN A 69 10.74 -7.67 10.85
CA ASN A 69 11.07 -6.37 11.45
C ASN A 69 9.96 -5.33 11.25
N ALA A 70 8.86 -5.69 10.58
CA ALA A 70 7.79 -4.77 10.23
C ALA A 70 6.52 -5.01 11.03
N ASP A 71 5.86 -3.93 11.45
CA ASP A 71 4.54 -3.99 12.06
C ASP A 71 3.44 -3.91 10.98
N LEU A 72 3.75 -3.34 9.81
CA LEU A 72 2.89 -3.33 8.61
C LEU A 72 3.61 -3.99 7.42
N LEU A 73 2.97 -4.98 6.81
CA LEU A 73 3.46 -5.68 5.62
C LEU A 73 2.57 -5.33 4.43
N VAL A 74 3.14 -4.62 3.46
CA VAL A 74 2.47 -4.33 2.18
C VAL A 74 2.92 -5.36 1.15
N LEU A 75 1.98 -6.16 0.68
CA LEU A 75 2.15 -7.29 -0.22
C LEU A 75 1.42 -7.01 -1.54
N PRO A 76 1.90 -7.55 -2.67
CA PRO A 76 1.15 -7.49 -3.92
C PRO A 76 -0.13 -8.33 -3.81
N ASP A 77 -1.14 -7.97 -4.59
CA ASP A 77 -2.37 -8.75 -4.71
C ASP A 77 -2.14 -10.18 -5.19
N GLU A 78 -1.14 -10.42 -6.02
CA GLU A 78 -0.62 -11.75 -6.35
C GLU A 78 0.70 -11.99 -5.62
N THR A 79 0.64 -12.71 -4.50
CA THR A 79 1.78 -13.04 -3.64
C THR A 79 1.97 -14.55 -3.52
N ASP A 80 3.21 -14.98 -3.34
CA ASP A 80 3.56 -16.37 -2.98
C ASP A 80 3.27 -16.69 -1.49
N THR A 81 2.87 -15.68 -0.70
CA THR A 81 2.40 -15.88 0.68
C THR A 81 1.14 -16.75 0.69
N ASP A 82 1.21 -17.89 1.35
CA ASP A 82 0.05 -18.73 1.60
C ASP A 82 -0.70 -18.34 2.88
N ALA A 83 -1.85 -18.98 3.10
CA ALA A 83 -2.69 -18.68 4.26
C ALA A 83 -2.01 -19.00 5.60
N THR A 84 -1.13 -20.02 5.65
CA THR A 84 -0.41 -20.38 6.89
C THR A 84 0.54 -19.25 7.26
N GLN A 85 1.32 -18.76 6.30
CA GLN A 85 2.26 -17.67 6.52
C GLN A 85 1.53 -16.36 6.89
N ALA A 86 0.39 -16.08 6.23
CA ALA A 86 -0.44 -14.92 6.57
C ALA A 86 -0.97 -14.99 8.01
N VAL A 87 -1.42 -16.18 8.44
CA VAL A 87 -1.89 -16.42 9.81
C VAL A 87 -0.77 -16.23 10.83
N GLU A 88 0.44 -16.74 10.57
CA GLU A 88 1.61 -16.53 11.44
C GLU A 88 1.87 -15.03 11.68
N TRP A 89 1.86 -14.23 10.60
CA TRP A 89 2.06 -12.79 10.72
C TRP A 89 0.95 -12.09 11.52
N LEU A 90 -0.31 -12.51 11.34
CA LEU A 90 -1.44 -11.98 12.10
C LEU A 90 -1.38 -12.38 13.59
N ILE A 91 -0.91 -13.60 13.90
CA ILE A 91 -0.69 -14.05 15.29
C ILE A 91 0.36 -13.17 15.97
N ASP A 92 1.42 -12.81 15.24
CA ASP A 92 2.49 -11.90 15.68
C ASP A 92 2.07 -10.41 15.73
N ASP A 93 0.75 -10.13 15.69
CA ASP A 93 0.18 -8.77 15.76
C ASP A 93 0.58 -7.85 14.60
N ARG A 94 1.05 -8.42 13.49
CA ARG A 94 1.38 -7.65 12.28
C ARG A 94 0.14 -7.35 11.46
N VAL A 95 0.13 -6.18 10.83
CA VAL A 95 -0.91 -5.75 9.91
C VAL A 95 -0.52 -6.16 8.49
N LEU A 96 -1.45 -6.80 7.76
CA LEU A 96 -1.25 -7.20 6.38
C LEU A 96 -2.03 -6.27 5.45
N ALA A 97 -1.38 -5.73 4.43
CA ALA A 97 -2.00 -4.94 3.38
C ALA A 97 -1.74 -5.61 2.02
N LEU A 98 -2.79 -5.96 1.29
CA LEU A 98 -2.74 -6.45 -0.08
C LEU A 98 -3.09 -5.31 -1.03
N LEU A 99 -2.17 -4.96 -1.93
CA LEU A 99 -2.34 -3.88 -2.90
C LEU A 99 -2.39 -4.42 -4.33
N GLY A 100 -3.51 -4.20 -5.01
CA GLY A 100 -3.73 -4.56 -6.41
C GLY A 100 -5.17 -5.06 -6.67
N GLU A 101 -5.51 -5.27 -7.94
CA GLU A 101 -6.87 -5.59 -8.40
C GLU A 101 -7.42 -6.90 -7.83
N LYS A 102 -6.54 -7.85 -7.47
CA LYS A 102 -6.90 -9.16 -6.90
C LYS A 102 -6.80 -9.21 -5.38
N ALA A 103 -6.60 -8.07 -4.71
CA ALA A 103 -6.35 -8.03 -3.27
C ALA A 103 -7.47 -8.72 -2.47
N GLU A 104 -8.74 -8.48 -2.82
CA GLU A 104 -9.86 -9.17 -2.17
C GLU A 104 -9.89 -10.67 -2.47
N THR A 105 -9.57 -11.08 -3.69
CA THR A 105 -9.55 -12.50 -4.06
C THR A 105 -8.51 -13.25 -3.23
N THR A 106 -7.30 -12.69 -3.12
CA THR A 106 -6.20 -13.27 -2.34
C THR A 106 -6.53 -13.30 -0.85
N TRP A 107 -7.03 -12.19 -0.29
CA TRP A 107 -7.47 -12.15 1.10
C TRP A 107 -8.55 -13.21 1.38
N LEU A 108 -9.59 -13.28 0.55
CA LEU A 108 -10.67 -14.25 0.70
C LEU A 108 -10.18 -15.69 0.57
N SER A 109 -9.16 -15.95 -0.26
CA SER A 109 -8.56 -17.29 -0.36
C SER A 109 -7.91 -17.71 0.96
N TRP A 110 -7.27 -16.78 1.67
CA TRP A 110 -6.67 -17.05 2.98
C TRP A 110 -7.74 -17.22 4.04
N VAL A 111 -8.68 -16.27 4.16
CA VAL A 111 -9.70 -16.32 5.21
C VAL A 111 -10.61 -17.53 5.05
N ARG A 112 -10.87 -18.01 3.82
CA ARG A 112 -11.64 -19.24 3.57
C ARG A 112 -10.87 -20.52 3.84
N SER A 113 -9.56 -20.47 4.08
CA SER A 113 -8.72 -21.65 4.29
C SER A 113 -8.87 -22.25 5.69
N ASP A 114 -8.60 -23.55 5.81
CA ASP A 114 -8.59 -24.26 7.09
C ASP A 114 -7.58 -23.64 8.08
N ALA A 115 -6.39 -23.26 7.59
CA ALA A 115 -5.36 -22.62 8.41
C ALA A 115 -5.85 -21.35 9.12
N PHE A 116 -6.71 -20.58 8.46
CA PHE A 116 -7.27 -19.35 9.02
C PHE A 116 -8.45 -19.64 9.95
N ASN A 117 -9.34 -20.55 9.56
CA ASN A 117 -10.52 -20.95 10.35
C ASN A 117 -10.12 -21.67 11.66
N ASP A 118 -8.96 -22.33 11.68
CA ASP A 118 -8.45 -23.02 12.86
C ASP A 118 -7.93 -22.06 13.94
N VAL A 119 -7.54 -20.85 13.56
CA VAL A 119 -6.91 -19.85 14.46
C VAL A 119 -7.86 -18.72 14.81
N PHE A 120 -8.65 -18.23 13.86
CA PHE A 120 -9.47 -17.04 14.04
C PHE A 120 -10.96 -17.37 14.00
N ASP A 121 -11.74 -16.66 14.82
CA ASP A 121 -13.20 -16.67 14.79
C ASP A 121 -13.70 -15.97 13.50
N THR A 122 -13.78 -16.72 12.41
CA THR A 122 -14.24 -16.17 11.14
C THR A 122 -15.76 -16.08 11.09
N GLN A 123 -16.30 -14.91 10.74
CA GLN A 123 -17.72 -14.73 10.42
C GLN A 123 -17.85 -14.31 8.97
N GLY A 124 -18.70 -15.02 8.22
CA GLY A 124 -19.27 -14.65 6.91
C GLY A 124 -18.39 -13.85 5.96
N TYR A 125 -18.02 -14.45 4.83
CA TYR A 125 -17.27 -13.75 3.78
C TYR A 125 -18.21 -13.10 2.78
N SER A 126 -17.95 -11.84 2.44
CA SER A 126 -18.64 -11.14 1.36
C SER A 126 -17.61 -10.46 0.49
N GLU A 127 -17.85 -10.55 -0.81
CA GLU A 127 -17.15 -9.81 -1.84
C GLU A 127 -17.74 -8.41 -1.92
N SER A 128 -16.91 -7.42 -2.26
CA SER A 128 -17.33 -6.03 -2.34
C SER A 128 -17.55 -5.64 -3.80
N GLU A 129 -18.53 -4.78 -4.04
CA GLU A 129 -18.79 -4.20 -5.37
C GLU A 129 -18.71 -2.67 -5.26
N PRO A 130 -17.72 -2.00 -5.87
CA PRO A 130 -16.64 -2.59 -6.70
C PRO A 130 -15.58 -3.33 -5.85
N ALA A 131 -14.89 -4.28 -6.48
CA ALA A 131 -13.78 -5.00 -5.86
C ALA A 131 -12.69 -4.01 -5.36
N PRO A 132 -12.20 -4.15 -4.12
CA PRO A 132 -11.22 -3.23 -3.56
C PRO A 132 -9.83 -3.54 -4.10
N SER A 133 -9.09 -2.48 -4.41
CA SER A 133 -7.69 -2.58 -4.83
C SER A 133 -6.71 -2.44 -3.65
N LEU A 134 -7.20 -2.17 -2.45
CA LEU A 134 -6.45 -2.32 -1.20
C LEU A 134 -7.30 -3.03 -0.15
N VAL A 135 -6.75 -4.09 0.42
CA VAL A 135 -7.33 -4.81 1.56
C VAL A 135 -6.34 -4.81 2.70
N VAL A 136 -6.75 -4.31 3.87
CA VAL A 136 -5.93 -4.28 5.09
C VAL A 136 -6.56 -5.18 6.14
N GLY A 137 -5.83 -6.20 6.57
CA GLY A 137 -6.24 -7.19 7.56
C GLY A 137 -5.36 -7.13 8.81
N ALA A 138 -5.98 -7.22 9.99
CA ALA A 138 -5.25 -7.31 11.26
C ALA A 138 -6.01 -8.16 12.28
N LYS A 139 -5.29 -8.74 13.23
CA LYS A 139 -5.87 -9.43 14.39
C LYS A 139 -6.37 -8.41 15.42
N VAL A 140 -7.57 -8.64 15.94
CA VAL A 140 -8.14 -7.94 17.10
C VAL A 140 -8.73 -8.98 18.04
N GLY A 141 -7.98 -9.34 19.08
CA GLY A 141 -8.30 -10.46 19.96
C GLY A 141 -8.25 -11.80 19.21
N LEU A 142 -9.35 -12.55 19.22
CA LEU A 142 -9.50 -13.84 18.51
C LEU A 142 -10.09 -13.70 17.10
N ARG A 143 -10.33 -12.47 16.64
CA ARG A 143 -10.94 -12.18 15.33
C ARG A 143 -9.98 -11.41 14.46
N THR A 144 -10.27 -11.37 13.17
CA THR A 144 -9.62 -10.44 12.24
C THR A 144 -10.56 -9.32 11.86
N THR A 145 -10.02 -8.11 11.75
CA THR A 145 -10.69 -6.97 11.14
C THR A 145 -10.15 -6.78 9.73
N THR A 146 -11.01 -6.33 8.81
CA THR A 146 -10.65 -6.08 7.41
C THR A 146 -11.17 -4.71 7.00
N SER A 147 -10.27 -3.83 6.58
CA SER A 147 -10.58 -2.59 5.89
C SER A 147 -10.42 -2.81 4.39
N ARG A 148 -11.36 -2.31 3.58
CA ARG A 148 -11.38 -2.47 2.12
C ARG A 148 -11.51 -1.11 1.47
N TYR A 149 -10.64 -0.81 0.50
CA TYR A 149 -10.62 0.47 -0.19
C TYR A 149 -10.67 0.25 -1.70
N SER A 150 -11.57 1.00 -2.34
CA SER A 150 -11.73 1.04 -3.79
C SER A 150 -11.66 2.49 -4.23
N TRP A 151 -10.95 2.75 -5.32
CA TRP A 151 -10.87 4.07 -5.95
C TRP A 151 -11.48 3.98 -7.35
N GLY A 152 -12.09 5.07 -7.82
CA GLY A 152 -12.69 5.13 -9.17
C GLY A 152 -11.66 5.10 -10.29
N ASP A 153 -10.46 5.61 -10.02
CA ASP A 153 -9.28 5.60 -10.89
C ASP A 153 -8.09 4.97 -10.13
N LYS A 154 -6.98 4.68 -10.83
CA LYS A 154 -5.75 4.19 -10.18
C LYS A 154 -5.30 5.18 -9.09
N PRO A 155 -5.17 4.76 -7.81
CA PRO A 155 -4.80 5.67 -6.74
C PRO A 155 -3.39 6.23 -6.92
N ALA A 156 -3.09 7.40 -6.35
CA ALA A 156 -1.71 7.85 -6.19
C ALA A 156 -1.07 7.22 -4.93
N ASN A 157 0.26 7.27 -4.82
CA ASN A 157 0.98 6.80 -3.62
C ASN A 157 0.39 7.39 -2.33
N ARG A 158 0.16 8.70 -2.30
CA ARG A 158 -0.45 9.40 -1.17
C ARG A 158 -1.80 8.84 -0.76
N ASP A 159 -2.64 8.45 -1.72
CA ASP A 159 -3.99 7.94 -1.42
C ASP A 159 -3.93 6.55 -0.77
N VAL A 160 -2.99 5.70 -1.21
CA VAL A 160 -2.70 4.40 -0.60
C VAL A 160 -2.14 4.59 0.82
N LEU A 161 -1.13 5.45 0.99
CA LEU A 161 -0.52 5.72 2.30
C LEU A 161 -1.55 6.28 3.29
N ARG A 162 -2.43 7.19 2.86
CA ARG A 162 -3.52 7.68 3.72
C ARG A 162 -4.46 6.55 4.15
N ALA A 163 -4.85 5.66 3.23
CA ALA A 163 -5.72 4.53 3.56
C ALA A 163 -5.06 3.52 4.53
N LEU A 164 -3.74 3.33 4.40
CA LEU A 164 -2.96 2.52 5.35
C LEU A 164 -2.93 3.17 6.73
N ASP A 165 -2.65 4.47 6.82
CA ASP A 165 -2.65 5.22 8.07
C ASP A 165 -4.01 5.18 8.77
N GLU A 166 -5.09 5.47 8.04
CA GLU A 166 -6.47 5.39 8.54
C GLU A 166 -6.81 3.98 9.04
N SER A 167 -6.32 2.94 8.37
CA SER A 167 -6.51 1.55 8.80
C SER A 167 -5.78 1.26 10.11
N LEU A 168 -4.52 1.70 10.25
CA LEU A 168 -3.75 1.51 11.48
C LEU A 168 -4.41 2.22 12.66
N VAL A 169 -4.87 3.46 12.47
CA VAL A 169 -5.65 4.20 13.49
C VAL A 169 -6.93 3.45 13.87
N ALA A 170 -7.66 2.93 12.88
CA ALA A 170 -8.89 2.19 13.13
C ALA A 170 -8.64 0.86 13.87
N ILE A 171 -7.53 0.18 13.58
CA ILE A 171 -7.11 -1.05 14.27
C ILE A 171 -6.74 -0.73 15.71
N GLU A 172 -5.88 0.26 15.96
CA GLU A 172 -5.48 0.65 17.31
C GLU A 172 -6.68 0.99 18.19
N ASN A 173 -7.63 1.78 17.67
CA ASN A 173 -8.85 2.12 18.40
C ASN A 173 -9.76 0.93 18.72
N ARG A 174 -9.61 -0.20 18.02
CA ARG A 174 -10.37 -1.44 18.24
C ARG A 174 -9.63 -2.45 19.09
N THR A 175 -8.30 -2.34 19.19
CA THR A 175 -7.47 -3.21 20.02
C THR A 175 -7.61 -2.78 21.47
N PRO A 176 -8.17 -3.63 22.36
CA PRO A 176 -8.27 -3.28 23.77
C PRO A 176 -6.85 -3.06 24.33
N THR A 177 -6.59 -1.86 24.87
CA THR A 177 -5.43 -1.65 25.73
C THR A 177 -5.62 -2.49 26.99
N GLY A 178 -4.89 -3.59 27.08
CA GLY A 178 -4.87 -4.46 28.27
C GLY A 178 -4.41 -3.74 29.52
#